data_AF-A0AB33WNC5-F1
#
_entry.id   AF-A0AB33WNC5-F1
#
_cell.length_a   1.000
_cell.length_b   1.000
_cell.length_c   1.000
_cell.angle_alpha   90.00
_cell.angle_beta   90.00
_cell.angle_gamma   90.00
#
_symmetry.space_group_name_H-M   'P 1'
#
loop_
_entity.id
_entity.type
_entity.pdbx_description
1 polymer ?
#
loop_
_entity_poly.entity_id
_entity_poly.type
_entity_poly.pdbx_seq_one_letter_code
_entity_poly.pdbx_strand_id
1 'polypeptide(L)' 'MHHWSEAMSKLSYRMQDRLRDLHKRPDGYYGSCTNSTMNALKKRGLVDIEWSEVTGSIYRREKWVITPAGVASLETKS' A
#
# COMPACT_ATOMS: atom_id res chain seq x y z
N MET A 1 1.07 -32.51 -0.68
CA MET A 1 0.62 -31.35 -1.48
C MET A 1 0.24 -30.25 -0.50
N HIS A 2 1.04 -29.18 -0.42
CA HIS A 2 0.81 -28.08 0.52
C HIS A 2 -0.39 -27.26 0.06
N HIS A 3 -1.49 -27.32 0.82
CA HIS A 3 -2.60 -26.38 0.73
C HIS A 3 -2.10 -24.99 1.17
N TRP A 4 -1.78 -24.12 0.22
CA TRP A 4 -1.54 -22.70 0.44
C TRP A 4 -2.78 -21.86 0.05
N SER A 5 -3.97 -22.31 0.42
CA SER A 5 -5.23 -21.58 0.18
C SER A 5 -6.00 -21.27 1.47
N GLU A 6 -5.28 -21.07 2.58
CA GLU A 6 -5.83 -20.49 3.80
C GLU A 6 -5.02 -19.23 4.16
N ALA A 7 -5.72 -18.12 4.39
CA ALA A 7 -5.20 -16.81 4.79
C ALA A 7 -4.91 -15.76 3.69
N MET A 8 -5.75 -15.64 2.65
CA MET A 8 -6.18 -14.28 2.30
C MET A 8 -7.05 -13.75 3.45
N SER A 9 -6.40 -13.39 4.56
CA SER A 9 -7.05 -12.73 5.69
C SER A 9 -7.74 -11.48 5.14
N LYS A 10 -9.08 -11.47 5.16
CA LYS A 10 -9.89 -10.36 4.66
C LYS A 10 -9.31 -9.06 5.21
N LEU A 11 -8.94 -8.15 4.32
CA LEU A 11 -8.46 -6.83 4.71
C LEU A 11 -9.48 -6.17 5.64
N SER A 12 -9.01 -5.54 6.72
CA SER A 12 -9.91 -4.77 7.58
C SER A 12 -10.55 -3.62 6.80
N TYR A 13 -11.68 -3.09 7.29
CA TYR A 13 -12.34 -1.94 6.66
C TYR A 13 -11.35 -0.77 6.45
N ARG A 14 -10.56 -0.45 7.48
CA ARG A 14 -9.54 0.62 7.41
C ARG A 14 -8.45 0.34 6.37
N MET A 15 -8.05 -0.91 6.18
CA MET A 15 -7.07 -1.29 5.15
C MET A 15 -7.64 -1.12 3.74
N GLN A 16 -8.90 -1.53 3.53
CA GLN A 16 -9.58 -1.38 2.24
C GLN A 16 -9.81 0.09 1.90
N ASP A 17 -10.29 0.87 2.87
CA ASP A 17 -10.47 2.31 2.75
C ASP A 17 -9.14 2.98 2.36
N ARG A 18 -8.05 2.58 3.02
CA ARG A 18 -6.73 3.14 2.71
C ARG A 18 -6.19 2.77 1.33
N LEU A 19 -6.42 1.55 0.87
CA LEU A 19 -6.06 1.15 -0.50
C LEU A 19 -6.89 1.92 -1.54
N ARG A 20 -8.19 2.14 -1.28
CA ARG A 20 -9.04 2.96 -2.17
C ARG A 20 -8.58 4.40 -2.23
N ASP A 21 -8.18 4.98 -1.10
CA ASP A 21 -7.60 6.33 -1.05
C ASP A 21 -6.31 6.42 -1.88
N LEU A 22 -5.41 5.44 -1.73
CA LEU A 22 -4.16 5.38 -2.50
C LEU A 22 -4.40 5.17 -3.99
N HIS A 23 -5.36 4.33 -4.35
CA HIS A 23 -5.71 4.10 -5.76
C HIS A 23 -6.19 5.38 -6.46
N LYS A 24 -6.80 6.32 -5.73
CA LYS A 24 -7.22 7.64 -6.24
C LYS A 24 -6.09 8.67 -6.28
N ARG A 25 -4.91 8.37 -5.74
CA ARG A 25 -3.78 9.30 -5.58
C ARG A 25 -2.58 8.85 -6.41
N PRO A 26 -2.44 9.32 -7.67
CA PRO A 26 -1.32 8.97 -8.52
C PRO A 26 0.03 9.50 -7.99
N ASP A 27 0.00 10.53 -7.14
CA ASP A 27 1.16 11.12 -6.48
C ASP A 27 1.59 10.39 -5.19
N GLY A 28 0.82 9.38 -4.76
CA GLY A 28 1.05 8.61 -3.53
C GLY A 28 0.54 9.29 -2.26
N TYR A 29 0.78 8.65 -1.11
CA TYR A 29 0.48 9.20 0.20
C TYR A 29 1.77 9.57 0.94
N TYR A 30 1.95 10.86 1.20
CA TYR A 30 3.03 11.37 2.06
C TYR A 30 2.55 11.35 3.51
N GLY A 31 3.13 10.46 4.31
CA GLY A 31 2.78 10.33 5.72
C GLY A 31 3.74 9.46 6.49
N SER A 32 3.57 9.45 7.82
CA SER A 32 4.51 8.80 8.73
C SER A 32 4.74 7.32 8.44
N CYS A 33 6.00 6.90 8.46
CA CYS A 33 6.45 5.50 8.42
C CYS A 33 5.95 4.66 9.61
N THR A 34 5.46 5.30 10.67
CA THR A 34 4.84 4.64 11.84
C THR A 34 3.36 4.29 11.65
N ASN A 35 2.76 4.59 10.48
CA ASN A 35 1.37 4.25 10.23
C ASN A 35 1.18 2.71 10.18
N SER A 36 0.59 2.17 11.25
CA SER A 36 0.40 0.73 11.44
C SER A 36 -0.46 0.09 10.34
N THR A 37 -1.42 0.82 9.76
CA THR A 37 -2.23 0.34 8.64
C THR A 37 -1.40 0.21 7.37
N MET A 38 -0.56 1.21 7.07
CA MET A 38 0.34 1.18 5.92
C MET A 38 1.40 0.09 6.04
N ASN A 39 1.99 -0.08 7.22
CA ASN A 39 2.94 -1.17 7.48
C ASN A 39 2.29 -2.54 7.33
N ALA A 40 1.05 -2.70 7.79
CA ALA A 40 0.30 -3.93 7.63
C ALA A 40 -0.08 -4.22 6.17
N LEU A 41 -0.36 -3.18 5.36
CA LEU A 41 -0.57 -3.31 3.92
C LEU A 41 0.75 -3.66 3.18
N LYS A 42 1.87 -3.06 3.58
CA LYS A 42 3.21 -3.32 3.02
C LYS A 42 3.67 -4.74 3.29
N LYS A 43 3.45 -5.23 4.51
CA LYS A 43 3.74 -6.63 4.89
C LYS A 43 2.95 -7.64 4.03
N ARG A 44 1.82 -7.23 3.47
CA ARG A 44 1.00 -8.02 2.53
C ARG A 44 1.35 -7.79 1.06
N GLY A 45 2.34 -6.94 0.77
CA GLY A 45 2.74 -6.60 -0.59
C GLY A 45 1.72 -5.74 -1.36
N LEU A 46 0.77 -5.10 -0.67
CA LEU A 46 -0.30 -4.34 -1.33
C LEU A 46 0.05 -2.87 -1.56
N VAL A 47 0.99 -2.35 -0.78
CA VAL A 47 1.55 -0.99 -0.93
C VAL A 47 3.07 -1.06 -0.80
N ASP A 48 3.75 -0.07 -1.36
CA ASP A 48 5.20 0.07 -1.20
C ASP A 48 5.58 1.53 -0.89
N ILE A 49 6.86 1.75 -0.60
CA ILE A 49 7.45 3.05 -0.36
C ILE A 49 8.33 3.40 -1.55
N GLU A 50 8.00 4.48 -2.23
CA GLU A 50 8.85 5.08 -3.25
C GLU A 50 9.61 6.26 -2.67
N TRP A 51 10.88 6.36 -3.06
CA TRP A 51 11.74 7.48 -2.75
C TRP A 51 11.94 8.30 -4.01
N SER A 52 11.50 9.56 -3.99
CA SER A 52 11.82 10.52 -5.05
C SER A 52 12.92 11.46 -4.57
N GLU A 53 13.93 11.66 -5.42
CA GLU A 53 14.92 12.71 -5.23
C GLU A 53 14.25 14.09 -5.36
N VAL A 54 14.62 15.01 -4.47
CA VAL A 54 14.21 16.40 -4.57
C VAL A 54 15.41 17.17 -5.11
N THR A 55 15.34 17.65 -6.35
CA THR A 55 16.43 18.40 -6.99
C THR A 55 16.85 19.57 -6.10
N GLY A 56 18.14 19.67 -5.79
CA GLY A 56 18.70 20.72 -4.92
C GLY A 56 18.58 20.45 -3.41
N SER A 57 18.14 19.26 -3.01
CA SER A 57 18.01 18.85 -1.61
C SER A 57 18.68 17.50 -1.37
N ILE A 58 19.40 17.37 -0.25
CA ILE A 58 19.92 16.08 0.23
C ILE A 58 18.81 15.17 0.77
N TYR A 59 17.60 15.72 0.97
CA TYR A 59 16.45 14.99 1.49
C TYR A 59 15.68 14.31 0.37
N ARG A 60 15.42 13.01 0.54
CA ARG A 60 14.51 12.23 -0.31
C ARG A 60 13.09 12.38 0.21
N ARG A 61 12.12 12.51 -0.69
CA ARG A 61 10.70 12.44 -0.33
C ARG A 61 10.26 10.98 -0.32
N GLU A 62 9.81 10.53 0.83
CA GLU A 62 9.15 9.23 1.01
C GLU A 62 7.66 9.37 0.69
N LYS A 63 7.15 8.53 -0.21
CA LYS A 63 5.71 8.39 -0.43
C LYS A 63 5.31 6.93 -0.44
N TRP A 64 4.11 6.68 0.04
CA TRP A 64 3.47 5.39 -0.08
C TRP A 64 2.72 5.29 -1.41
N VAL A 65 2.88 4.18 -2.12
CA VAL A 65 2.23 3.92 -3.40
C VAL A 65 1.48 2.59 -3.35
N ILE A 66 0.38 2.50 -4.11
CA ILE A 66 -0.33 1.22 -4.29
C ILE A 66 0.43 0.36 -5.29
N THR A 67 0.57 -0.93 -5.01
CA THR A 67 1.20 -1.89 -5.93
C THR A 67 0.15 -2.48 -6.88
N PRO A 68 0.54 -3.15 -7.98
CA PRO A 68 -0.41 -3.90 -8.81
C PRO A 68 -1.23 -4.93 -8.04
N ALA A 69 -0.63 -5.62 -7.05
CA ALA A 69 -1.35 -6.55 -6.18
C ALA A 69 -2.38 -5.83 -5.29
N GLY A 70 -2.04 -4.63 -4.83
CA GLY A 70 -2.97 -3.73 -4.13
C GLY A 70 -4.18 -3.37 -4.97
N VAL A 71 -3.98 -3.02 -6.25
CA VAL A 71 -5.05 -2.73 -7.21
C VAL A 71 -5.93 -3.96 -7.42
N ALA A 72 -5.34 -5.11 -7.73
CA ALA A 72 -6.09 -6.36 -7.94
C ALA A 72 -6.94 -6.77 -6.73
N SER A 73 -6.46 -6.48 -5.51
CA SER A 73 -7.19 -6.76 -4.27
C SER A 73 -8.47 -5.93 -4.08
N LEU A 74 -8.60 -4.80 -4.80
CA LEU A 74 -9.82 -3.99 -4.84
C LEU A 74 -10.85 -4.54 -5.83
N GLU A 75 -10.39 -5.16 -6.92
CA GLU A 75 -11.23 -5.67 -8.01
C GLU A 75 -11.86 -7.03 -7.70
N THR A 76 -11.25 -7.83 -6.81
CA THR A 76 -11.75 -9.15 -6.37
C THR A 76 -13.06 -9.08 -5.55
N LYS A 77 -13.68 -7.91 -5.46
CA LYS A 77 -14.93 -7.62 -4.73
C LYS A 77 -16.11 -7.23 -5.65
N SER A 78 -16.02 -7.52 -6.95
CA SER A 78 -17.19 -7.49 -7.86
C SER A 78 -17.83 -8.87 -7.96
#